data_AF-A0A1Q9RA20-F1
#
_entry.id   AF-A0A1Q9RA20-F1
#
_cell.length_a   1.000
_cell.length_b   1.000
_cell.length_c   1.000
_cell.angle_alpha   90.00
_cell.angle_beta   90.00
_cell.angle_gamma   90.00
#
_symmetry.space_group_name_H-M   'P 1'
#
loop_
_entity.id
_entity.type
_entity.pdbx_description
1 polymer ?
#
loop_
_entity_poly.entity_id
_entity_poly.type
_entity_poly.pdbx_seq_one_letter_code
_entity_poly.pdbx_strand_id
1 'polypeptide(L)'
;MKSRMIPIASMCALTVSYCAETYAANTAPASCFQTQKDYEIYQEYGDEAPSKPVPSATTGMIYMGPTAHAKALKDYEHGPAKRKEIVIKTTSSRTDNLVTIDASSSTTPSGQIEFAWGNDPTHFRAGDSKVSTEVSGSSGTAGILLIVKDPVCGHTESKKVTTTYN
;
A
#
# COMPACT_ATOMS: atom_id res chain seq x y z
N MET A 1 -56.70 -33.06 -41.02
CA MET A 1 -55.71 -33.36 -39.96
C MET A 1 -54.58 -32.35 -40.05
N LYS A 2 -54.48 -31.40 -39.10
CA LYS A 2 -53.39 -30.42 -38.99
C LYS A 2 -52.97 -30.38 -37.53
N SER A 3 -51.89 -31.07 -37.20
CA SER A 3 -51.30 -31.12 -35.86
C SER A 3 -50.43 -29.90 -35.66
N ARG A 4 -50.68 -29.10 -34.61
CA ARG A 4 -49.86 -27.95 -34.23
C ARG A 4 -48.87 -28.38 -33.15
N MET A 5 -47.58 -28.28 -33.45
CA MET A 5 -46.48 -28.38 -32.48
C MET A 5 -46.38 -27.09 -31.67
N ILE A 6 -46.22 -27.22 -30.35
CA ILE A 6 -45.93 -26.15 -29.39
C ILE A 6 -44.43 -26.25 -29.04
N PRO A 7 -43.63 -25.17 -29.12
CA PRO A 7 -42.24 -25.21 -28.68
C PRO A 7 -42.14 -25.05 -27.16
N ILE A 8 -41.29 -25.88 -26.56
CA ILE A 8 -40.94 -25.89 -25.14
C ILE A 8 -39.99 -24.72 -24.86
N ALA A 9 -40.37 -23.85 -23.92
CA ALA A 9 -39.54 -22.75 -23.46
C ALA A 9 -38.34 -23.27 -22.67
N SER A 10 -37.13 -22.96 -23.16
CA SER A 10 -35.86 -23.23 -22.50
C SER A 10 -35.69 -22.27 -21.31
N MET A 11 -35.74 -22.80 -20.09
CA MET A 11 -35.42 -22.05 -18.86
C MET A 11 -33.90 -21.82 -18.77
N CYS A 12 -33.47 -20.56 -18.86
CA CYS A 12 -32.12 -20.13 -18.53
C CYS A 12 -31.93 -20.20 -17.01
N ALA A 13 -31.10 -21.12 -16.53
CA ALA A 13 -30.63 -21.15 -15.16
C ALA A 13 -29.60 -20.02 -14.94
N LEU A 14 -29.96 -19.01 -14.15
CA LEU A 14 -29.04 -17.98 -13.67
C LEU A 14 -28.20 -18.56 -12.53
N THR A 15 -26.96 -18.96 -12.82
CA THR A 15 -25.96 -19.23 -11.79
C THR A 15 -25.41 -17.91 -11.27
N VAL A 16 -25.75 -17.55 -10.03
CA VAL A 16 -25.16 -16.44 -9.30
C VAL A 16 -23.71 -16.82 -8.97
N SER A 17 -22.77 -16.38 -9.80
CA SER A 17 -21.34 -16.49 -9.49
C SER A 17 -21.00 -15.42 -8.46
N TYR A 18 -20.84 -15.84 -7.20
CA TYR A 18 -20.21 -15.01 -6.20
C TYR A 18 -18.72 -14.93 -6.54
N CYS A 19 -18.30 -13.80 -7.11
CA CYS A 19 -16.87 -13.45 -7.14
C CYS A 19 -16.45 -13.25 -5.68
N ALA A 20 -15.93 -14.30 -5.05
CA ALA A 20 -15.06 -14.14 -3.91
C ALA A 20 -13.83 -13.39 -4.42
N GLU A 21 -13.78 -12.09 -4.18
CA GLU A 21 -12.53 -11.35 -4.23
C GLU A 21 -11.60 -12.03 -3.23
N THR A 22 -10.77 -12.94 -3.72
CA THR A 22 -9.61 -13.39 -2.99
C THR A 22 -8.77 -12.14 -2.79
N TYR A 23 -8.89 -11.52 -1.62
CA TYR A 23 -7.87 -10.63 -1.08
C TYR A 23 -6.59 -11.46 -1.09
N ALA A 24 -5.81 -11.34 -2.16
CA ALA A 24 -4.47 -11.85 -2.18
C ALA A 24 -3.80 -11.16 -1.00
N ALA A 25 -3.59 -11.92 0.08
CA ALA A 25 -2.81 -11.45 1.21
C ALA A 25 -1.51 -10.96 0.60
N ASN A 26 -1.33 -9.64 0.55
CA ASN A 26 -0.11 -9.02 0.07
C ASN A 26 0.97 -9.51 1.02
N THR A 27 1.66 -10.58 0.65
CA THR A 27 2.74 -11.16 1.45
C THR A 27 3.96 -10.26 1.26
N ALA A 28 3.92 -9.08 1.87
CA ALA A 28 5.06 -8.19 1.95
C ALA A 28 6.24 -9.01 2.51
N PRO A 29 7.40 -9.06 1.83
CA PRO A 29 8.52 -9.86 2.30
C PRO A 29 9.10 -9.29 3.61
N ALA A 30 9.82 -10.13 4.36
CA ALA A 30 10.48 -9.74 5.61
C ALA A 30 11.41 -8.52 5.46
N SER A 31 11.97 -8.30 4.26
CA SER A 31 12.80 -7.13 3.95
C SER A 31 12.08 -5.79 4.15
N CYS A 32 10.75 -5.76 4.07
CA CYS A 32 9.90 -4.59 4.26
C CYS A 32 9.76 -4.14 5.72
N PHE A 33 10.19 -4.95 6.69
CA PHE A 33 9.97 -4.72 8.11
C PHE A 33 11.26 -4.34 8.84
N GLN A 34 11.13 -3.54 9.90
CA GLN A 34 12.30 -3.05 10.66
C GLN A 34 13.03 -4.19 11.37
N THR A 35 12.28 -5.15 11.91
CA THR A 35 12.81 -6.33 12.58
C THR A 35 12.11 -7.60 12.11
N GLN A 36 12.72 -8.75 12.38
CA GLN A 36 12.08 -10.05 12.17
C GLN A 36 10.77 -10.17 12.98
N LYS A 37 10.73 -9.57 14.18
CA LYS A 37 9.54 -9.60 15.04
C LYS A 37 8.37 -8.82 14.44
N ASP A 38 8.64 -7.69 13.79
CA ASP A 38 7.62 -6.93 13.06
C ASP A 38 7.02 -7.74 11.91
N TYR A 39 7.85 -8.49 11.18
CA TYR A 39 7.38 -9.38 10.12
C TYR A 39 6.50 -10.51 10.68
N GLU A 40 6.89 -11.14 11.79
CA GLU A 40 6.07 -12.17 12.46
C GLU A 40 4.72 -11.62 12.92
N ILE A 41 4.69 -10.42 13.49
CA ILE A 41 3.44 -9.74 13.88
C ILE A 41 2.58 -9.46 12.64
N TYR A 42 3.16 -8.96 11.55
CA TYR A 42 2.41 -8.73 10.32
C TYR A 42 1.83 -10.02 9.73
N GLN A 43 2.57 -11.13 9.77
CA GLN A 43 2.06 -12.42 9.29
C GLN A 43 0.83 -12.91 10.07
N GLU A 44 0.73 -12.55 11.34
CA GLU A 44 -0.34 -13.02 12.23
C GLU A 44 -1.52 -12.03 12.33
N TYR A 45 -1.26 -10.73 12.28
CA TYR A 45 -2.24 -9.67 12.53
C TYR A 45 -2.43 -8.70 11.34
N GLY A 46 -1.63 -8.82 10.28
CA GLY A 46 -1.64 -7.88 9.16
C GLY A 46 -1.13 -6.49 9.56
N ASP A 47 -1.73 -5.45 9.00
CA ASP A 47 -1.42 -4.05 9.34
C ASP A 47 -2.07 -3.59 10.67
N GLU A 48 -2.90 -4.43 11.28
CA GLU A 48 -3.58 -4.12 12.54
C GLU A 48 -2.67 -4.39 13.76
N ALA A 49 -2.89 -3.64 14.84
CA ALA A 49 -2.20 -3.89 16.09
C ALA A 49 -2.75 -5.17 16.76
N PRO A 50 -1.90 -6.01 17.39
CA PRO A 50 -2.36 -7.15 18.16
C PRO A 50 -3.35 -6.69 19.24
N SER A 51 -4.44 -7.44 19.42
CA SER A 51 -5.45 -7.13 20.44
C SER A 51 -4.96 -7.51 21.84
N LYS A 52 -5.35 -6.73 22.86
CA LYS A 52 -5.03 -7.06 24.24
C LYS A 52 -5.63 -8.42 24.61
N PRO A 53 -4.83 -9.41 25.05
CA PRO A 53 -5.38 -10.68 25.49
C PRO A 53 -6.23 -10.48 26.75
N VAL A 54 -7.43 -11.05 26.77
CA VAL A 54 -8.33 -11.01 27.92
C VAL A 54 -8.17 -12.31 28.71
N PRO A 55 -7.85 -12.26 30.02
CA PRO A 55 -7.77 -13.48 30.81
C PRO A 55 -9.17 -14.11 30.90
N SER A 56 -9.29 -15.34 30.39
CA SER A 56 -10.52 -16.13 30.37
C SER A 56 -10.94 -16.50 31.80
N ALA A 57 -11.70 -15.62 32.45
CA ALA A 57 -12.31 -15.92 33.75
C ALA A 57 -13.84 -15.83 33.76
N THR A 58 -14.51 -15.28 32.73
CA THR A 58 -15.90 -14.82 32.94
C THR A 58 -16.95 -15.12 31.86
N THR A 59 -16.61 -15.57 30.66
CA THR A 59 -17.67 -15.79 29.64
C THR A 59 -17.18 -16.68 28.52
N GLY A 60 -17.58 -17.96 28.51
CA GLY A 60 -17.73 -18.86 27.34
C GLY A 60 -16.66 -18.92 26.23
N MET A 61 -15.53 -18.21 26.35
CA MET A 61 -14.51 -18.08 25.32
C MET A 61 -13.45 -19.14 25.51
N ILE A 62 -12.96 -19.66 24.38
CA ILE A 62 -11.95 -20.72 24.30
C ILE A 62 -10.73 -20.28 25.11
N TYR A 63 -10.38 -21.06 26.13
CA TYR A 63 -9.21 -20.81 26.96
C TYR A 63 -7.94 -20.87 26.10
N MET A 64 -7.31 -19.72 25.88
CA MET A 64 -5.94 -19.70 25.36
C MET A 64 -5.02 -20.33 26.40
N GLY A 65 -4.32 -21.41 26.02
CA GLY A 65 -3.34 -22.04 26.89
C GLY A 65 -2.29 -21.02 27.39
N PRO A 66 -1.64 -21.27 28.54
CA PRO A 66 -0.74 -20.31 29.18
C PRO A 66 0.37 -19.81 28.26
N THR A 67 0.92 -20.68 27.41
CA THR A 67 1.94 -20.32 26.39
C THR A 67 1.39 -19.37 25.34
N ALA A 68 0.18 -19.61 24.84
CA ALA A 68 -0.46 -18.77 23.83
C ALA A 68 -0.82 -17.40 24.43
N HIS A 69 -1.29 -17.35 25.68
CA HIS A 69 -1.56 -16.10 26.39
C HIS A 69 -0.27 -15.28 26.60
N ALA A 70 0.82 -15.92 27.01
CA ALA A 70 2.11 -15.24 27.17
C ALA A 70 2.64 -14.68 25.84
N LYS A 71 2.47 -15.42 24.73
CA LYS A 71 2.84 -14.94 23.39
C LYS A 71 1.99 -13.73 22.99
N ALA A 72 0.66 -13.83 23.09
CA ALA A 72 -0.24 -12.73 22.73
C ALA A 72 -0.01 -11.48 23.57
N LEU A 73 0.36 -11.62 24.85
CA LEU A 73 0.70 -10.49 25.70
C LEU A 73 1.98 -9.80 25.22
N LYS A 74 3.02 -10.57 24.84
CA LYS A 74 4.25 -10.01 24.26
C LYS A 74 4.00 -9.33 22.91
N ASP A 75 3.17 -9.93 22.06
CA ASP A 75 2.82 -9.34 20.77
C ASP A 75 2.05 -8.03 20.97
N TYR A 76 1.08 -8.00 21.90
CA TYR A 76 0.37 -6.79 22.29
C TYR A 76 1.31 -5.70 22.84
N GLU A 77 2.28 -6.06 23.68
CA GLU A 77 3.27 -5.12 24.23
C GLU A 77 4.22 -4.57 23.16
N HIS A 78 4.52 -5.35 22.11
CA HIS A 78 5.28 -4.87 20.96
C HIS A 78 4.50 -3.86 20.11
N GLY A 79 3.19 -4.08 19.97
CA GLY A 79 2.27 -3.23 19.20
C GLY A 79 2.21 -3.61 17.71
N PRO A 80 1.74 -2.70 16.83
CA PRO A 80 1.63 -2.98 15.40
C PRO A 80 3.00 -3.19 14.74
N ALA A 81 3.02 -3.97 13.67
CA ALA A 81 4.22 -4.23 12.88
C ALA A 81 4.81 -2.94 12.31
N LYS A 82 6.11 -2.71 12.52
CA LYS A 82 6.82 -1.55 11.98
C LYS A 82 7.44 -1.85 10.62
N ARG A 83 6.97 -1.15 9.59
CA ARG A 83 7.55 -1.17 8.24
C ARG A 83 8.78 -0.26 8.17
N LYS A 84 9.72 -0.59 7.29
CA LYS A 84 10.84 0.31 6.93
C LYS A 84 10.29 1.46 6.09
N GLU A 85 10.88 2.63 6.26
CA GLU A 85 10.45 3.87 5.61
C GLU A 85 10.95 3.97 4.16
N ILE A 86 10.17 4.61 3.28
CA ILE A 86 10.64 5.10 1.99
C ILE A 86 11.34 6.43 2.21
N VAL A 87 12.60 6.54 1.78
CA VAL A 87 13.36 7.78 1.92
C VAL A 87 13.28 8.56 0.62
N ILE A 88 12.55 9.68 0.63
CA ILE A 88 12.39 10.56 -0.53
C ILE A 88 13.50 11.62 -0.57
N LYS A 89 14.38 11.52 -1.56
CA LYS A 89 15.44 12.51 -1.83
C LYS A 89 15.25 13.13 -3.19
N THR A 90 15.43 14.44 -3.26
CA THR A 90 15.25 15.22 -4.48
C THR A 90 16.42 16.18 -4.66
N THR A 91 16.94 16.27 -5.88
CA THR A 91 17.86 17.31 -6.32
C THR A 91 17.18 18.17 -7.37
N SER A 92 17.62 19.42 -7.51
CA SER A 92 17.08 20.34 -8.51
C SER A 92 18.20 21.02 -9.27
N SER A 93 18.08 21.08 -10.58
CA SER A 93 18.92 21.91 -11.46
C SER A 93 18.05 22.92 -12.19
N ARG A 94 18.64 24.07 -12.53
CA ARG A 94 17.95 25.17 -13.23
C ARG A 94 18.69 25.54 -14.50
N THR A 95 17.93 25.77 -15.56
CA THR A 95 18.33 26.47 -16.78
C THR A 95 17.30 27.54 -17.07
N ASP A 96 17.67 28.79 -17.34
CA ASP A 96 16.77 29.92 -17.63
C ASP A 96 15.42 29.84 -16.89
N ASN A 97 14.36 29.43 -17.59
CA ASN A 97 12.96 29.34 -17.11
C ASN A 97 12.50 27.93 -16.72
N LEU A 98 13.40 26.95 -16.69
CA LEU A 98 13.14 25.53 -16.45
C LEU A 98 13.87 25.06 -15.21
N VAL A 99 13.15 24.34 -14.35
CA VAL A 99 13.74 23.62 -13.21
C VAL A 99 13.48 22.14 -13.40
N THR A 100 14.55 21.36 -13.52
CA THR A 100 14.49 19.91 -13.51
C THR A 100 14.63 19.44 -12.07
N ILE A 101 13.70 18.61 -11.62
CA ILE A 101 13.71 18.00 -10.30
C ILE A 101 13.91 16.50 -10.49
N ASP A 102 14.92 15.94 -9.84
CA ASP A 102 15.30 14.54 -9.95
C ASP A 102 15.14 13.84 -8.59
N ALA A 103 14.50 12.66 -8.59
CA ALA A 103 14.24 11.85 -7.41
C ALA A 103 15.05 10.54 -7.37
N SER A 104 16.06 10.37 -8.23
CA SER A 104 16.82 9.12 -8.41
C SER A 104 17.54 8.64 -7.16
N SER A 105 17.84 9.55 -6.23
CA SER A 105 18.47 9.24 -4.95
C SER A 105 17.50 8.74 -3.88
N SER A 106 16.21 8.62 -4.21
CA SER A 106 15.21 8.04 -3.30
C SER A 106 15.44 6.53 -3.16
N THR A 107 15.07 5.97 -2.01
CA THR A 107 15.26 4.54 -1.71
C THR A 107 14.02 3.94 -1.10
N THR A 108 13.72 2.70 -1.46
CA THR A 108 12.64 1.89 -0.87
C THR A 108 13.21 0.67 -0.16
N PRO A 109 12.48 0.09 0.81
CA PRO A 109 12.93 -1.13 1.49
C PRO A 109 13.17 -2.33 0.57
N SER A 110 12.37 -2.49 -0.49
CA SER A 110 12.55 -3.58 -1.46
C SER A 110 13.60 -3.31 -2.54
N GLY A 111 14.02 -2.05 -2.69
CA GLY A 111 14.84 -1.59 -3.80
C GLY A 111 14.06 -1.37 -5.11
N GLN A 112 12.77 -1.71 -5.16
CA GLN A 112 11.89 -1.38 -6.29
C GLN A 112 11.15 -0.07 -6.01
N ILE A 113 11.14 0.83 -6.98
CA ILE A 113 10.62 2.18 -6.82
C ILE A 113 9.77 2.55 -8.03
N GLU A 114 8.57 3.03 -7.76
CA GLU A 114 7.74 3.70 -8.76
C GLU A 114 7.56 5.17 -8.33
N PHE A 115 7.69 6.09 -9.28
CA PHE A 115 7.55 7.53 -9.05
C PHE A 115 6.25 8.03 -9.66
N ALA A 116 5.66 9.08 -9.11
CA ALA A 116 4.65 9.86 -9.80
C ALA A 116 4.76 11.33 -9.39
N TRP A 117 4.50 12.22 -10.34
CA TRP A 117 4.51 13.66 -10.13
C TRP A 117 3.12 14.21 -10.39
N GLY A 118 2.61 15.04 -9.49
CA GLY A 118 1.27 15.60 -9.64
C GLY A 118 0.86 16.51 -8.51
N ASN A 119 -0.45 16.70 -8.35
CA ASN A 119 -1.03 17.51 -7.28
C ASN A 119 -1.98 16.71 -6.38
N ASP A 120 -2.24 15.44 -6.71
CA ASP A 120 -3.18 14.59 -6.00
C ASP A 120 -2.49 13.28 -5.54
N PRO A 121 -2.33 13.05 -4.22
CA PRO A 121 -1.73 11.83 -3.69
C PRO A 121 -2.56 10.56 -3.95
N THR A 122 -3.85 10.70 -4.28
CA THR A 122 -4.77 9.57 -4.48
C THR A 122 -4.72 8.99 -5.90
N HIS A 123 -4.14 9.72 -6.85
CA HIS A 123 -4.07 9.33 -8.26
C HIS A 123 -2.65 8.89 -8.65
N PHE A 124 -2.22 7.73 -8.14
CA PHE A 124 -0.99 7.09 -8.60
C PHE A 124 -1.24 6.30 -9.89
N ARG A 125 -0.50 6.61 -10.97
CA ARG A 125 -0.54 5.86 -12.23
C ARG A 125 0.84 5.30 -12.53
N ALA A 126 1.00 3.98 -12.35
CA ALA A 126 2.29 3.31 -12.55
C ALA A 126 2.88 3.50 -13.97
N GLY A 127 2.01 3.67 -14.98
CA GLY A 127 2.41 3.95 -16.37
C GLY A 127 3.06 5.33 -16.60
N ASP A 128 2.94 6.25 -15.63
CA ASP A 128 3.51 7.60 -15.69
C ASP A 128 4.80 7.72 -14.86
N SER A 129 5.42 6.59 -14.48
CA SER A 129 6.60 6.57 -13.61
C SER A 129 7.80 7.25 -14.25
N LYS A 130 8.12 8.44 -13.74
CA LYS A 130 9.26 9.24 -14.15
C LYS A 130 10.09 9.61 -12.93
N VAL A 131 11.37 9.26 -12.97
CA VAL A 131 12.34 9.58 -11.91
C VAL A 131 12.56 11.10 -11.76
N SER A 132 12.30 11.86 -12.83
CA SER A 132 12.44 13.31 -12.85
C SER A 132 11.22 13.98 -13.49
N THR A 133 11.04 15.25 -13.15
CA THR A 133 10.04 16.14 -13.75
C THR A 133 10.65 17.50 -14.03
N GLU A 134 10.01 18.23 -14.94
CA GLU A 134 10.37 19.60 -15.25
C GLU A 134 9.24 20.53 -14.84
N VAL A 135 9.60 21.67 -14.28
CA VAL A 135 8.65 22.72 -13.92
C VAL A 135 9.15 24.02 -14.56
N SER A 136 8.37 24.55 -15.50
CA SER A 136 8.67 25.82 -16.18
C SER A 136 7.92 26.98 -15.52
N GLY A 137 8.57 28.13 -15.39
CA GLY A 137 7.96 29.34 -14.83
C GLY A 137 8.81 30.58 -15.11
N SER A 138 8.15 31.73 -15.18
CA SER A 138 8.80 33.02 -15.43
C SER A 138 9.13 33.80 -14.15
N SER A 139 8.38 33.58 -13.06
CA SER A 139 8.60 34.21 -11.75
C SER A 139 7.78 33.52 -10.66
N GLY A 140 8.17 33.67 -9.39
CA GLY A 140 7.40 33.19 -8.23
C GLY A 140 7.77 31.79 -7.75
N THR A 141 6.86 31.10 -7.06
CA THR A 141 7.11 29.78 -6.47
C THR A 141 6.12 28.76 -7.00
N ALA A 142 6.61 27.60 -7.45
CA ALA A 142 5.78 26.46 -7.82
C ALA A 142 6.01 25.29 -6.84
N GLY A 143 4.96 24.54 -6.56
CA GLY A 143 5.02 23.31 -5.78
C GLY A 143 4.49 22.14 -6.60
N ILE A 144 5.18 21.00 -6.55
CA ILE A 144 4.75 19.75 -7.16
C ILE A 144 4.83 18.63 -6.13
N LEU A 145 3.84 17.74 -6.10
CA LEU A 145 3.85 16.57 -5.24
C LEU A 145 4.61 15.45 -5.93
N LEU A 146 5.63 14.93 -5.25
CA LEU A 146 6.30 13.67 -5.58
C LEU A 146 5.65 12.56 -4.76
N ILE A 147 5.21 11.50 -5.42
CA ILE A 147 4.72 10.27 -4.81
C ILE A 147 5.73 9.18 -5.14
N VAL A 148 6.16 8.43 -4.12
CA VAL A 148 7.08 7.31 -4.26
C VAL A 148 6.40 6.08 -3.69
N LYS A 149 6.31 5.03 -4.50
CA LYS A 149 5.70 3.75 -4.13
C LYS A 149 6.72 2.64 -4.18
N ASP A 150 6.72 1.79 -3.15
CA ASP A 150 7.38 0.50 -3.14
C ASP A 150 6.35 -0.57 -3.53
N PRO A 151 6.36 -1.08 -4.78
CA PRO A 151 5.33 -2.02 -5.25
C PRO A 151 5.43 -3.39 -4.59
N VAL A 152 6.59 -3.75 -4.03
CA VAL A 152 6.80 -5.03 -3.35
C VAL A 152 6.33 -4.95 -1.90
N CYS A 153 6.65 -3.86 -1.21
CA CYS A 153 6.20 -3.65 0.15
C CYS A 153 4.78 -3.10 0.23
N GLY A 154 4.18 -2.66 -0.88
CA GLY A 154 2.84 -2.06 -0.90
C GLY A 154 2.75 -0.74 -0.14
N HIS A 155 3.88 -0.05 0.04
CA HIS A 155 3.99 1.18 0.81
C HIS A 155 4.08 2.39 -0.14
N THR A 156 3.47 3.52 0.23
CA THR A 156 3.52 4.76 -0.55
C THR A 156 3.82 5.92 0.37
N GLU A 157 4.77 6.76 -0.02
CA GLU A 157 5.09 8.02 0.64
C GLU A 157 4.98 9.18 -0.35
N SER A 158 4.78 10.40 0.16
CA SER A 158 4.73 11.58 -0.68
C SER A 158 5.45 12.78 -0.06
N LYS A 159 5.98 13.65 -0.93
CA LYS A 159 6.71 14.86 -0.53
C LYS A 159 6.37 15.99 -1.48
N LYS A 160 5.97 17.14 -0.93
CA LYS A 160 5.84 18.37 -1.70
C LYS A 160 7.24 18.96 -1.97
N VAL A 161 7.57 19.13 -3.24
CA VAL A 161 8.81 19.78 -3.69
C VAL A 161 8.46 21.18 -4.16
N THR A 162 9.17 22.17 -3.63
CA THR A 162 8.94 23.58 -3.94
C THR A 162 10.14 24.16 -4.69
N THR A 163 9.89 24.91 -5.76
CA THR A 163 10.91 25.60 -6.56
C THR A 163 10.55 27.07 -6.73
N THR A 164 11.55 27.96 -6.82
CA THR A 164 11.36 29.42 -6.87
C THR A 164 12.06 30.02 -8.08
N TYR A 165 11.33 30.66 -8.99
CA TYR A 165 11.77 31.39 -10.18
C TYR A 165 12.10 32.85 -9.84
N ASN A 166 13.19 33.34 -10.45
CA ASN A 166 13.66 34.71 -10.32
C ASN A 166 13.34 35.48 -11.59
#